data_AF-A0A9D2QVL5-F1
#
_entry.id   AF-A0A9D2QVL5-F1
#
_cell.length_a   1.000
_cell.length_b   1.000
_cell.length_c   1.000
_cell.angle_alpha   90.00
_cell.angle_beta   90.00
_cell.angle_gamma   90.00
#
_symmetry.space_group_name_H-M   'P 1'
#
loop_
_entity.id
_entity.type
_entity.pdbx_description
1 polymer ?
#
loop_
_entity_poly.entity_id
_entity_poly.type
_entity_poly.pdbx_seq_one_letter_code
_entity_poly.pdbx_strand_id
1 'polypeptide(L)'
;MIDFSLYCNICNAYYTNEKTLFSMVVENQYDGNAIVALLKKCDKNTIFNLIEYFDENAPIQSLLKNRLEEMNIDEEQSDIKEVVRSSKKCNKSFYQYLVNIISCKGFDSDSAFYNHISMSRQTFAKIRKTNYISRNHALLMAVGLELTYLEAVDFMENAGYAFRKTDSRETIITYVMRNRKYTLYSMEEILFAFGEKSLIENN
;
A
#
# COMPACT_ATOMS: atom_id res chain seq x y z
N MET A 1 15.10 20.60 40.17
CA MET A 1 16.01 19.54 40.64
C MET A 1 16.34 18.72 39.41
N ILE A 2 17.59 18.74 38.95
CA ILE A 2 18.01 18.11 37.69
C ILE A 2 17.74 16.61 37.80
N ASP A 3 16.98 16.04 36.84
CA ASP A 3 16.84 14.60 36.75
C ASP A 3 18.21 14.01 36.41
N PHE A 4 18.74 13.21 37.34
CA PHE A 4 20.04 12.55 37.24
C PHE A 4 20.14 11.72 35.95
N SER A 5 18.99 11.26 35.43
CA SER A 5 18.85 10.58 34.14
C SER A 5 19.21 11.48 32.95
N LEU A 6 18.77 12.75 32.94
CA LEU A 6 19.06 13.71 31.86
C LEU A 6 20.54 14.07 31.82
N TYR A 7 21.15 14.27 32.99
CA TYR A 7 22.59 14.49 33.14
C TYR A 7 23.38 13.27 32.62
N CYS A 8 22.98 12.06 33.01
CA CYS A 8 23.60 10.83 32.52
C CYS A 8 23.41 10.62 31.00
N ASN A 9 22.29 11.02 30.40
CA ASN A 9 22.06 10.86 28.95
C ASN A 9 22.91 11.82 28.11
N ILE A 10 23.06 13.07 28.57
CA ILE A 10 23.97 14.05 27.97
C ILE A 10 25.44 13.62 28.18
N CYS A 11 25.77 13.04 29.35
CA CYS A 11 27.08 12.47 29.65
C CYS A 11 27.34 11.08 29.03
N ASN A 12 26.33 10.35 28.53
CA ASN A 12 26.53 9.06 27.85
C ASN A 12 26.62 9.22 26.33
N ALA A 13 25.99 10.26 25.75
CA ALA A 13 26.29 10.70 24.38
C ALA A 13 27.77 11.13 24.19
N TYR A 14 28.50 11.18 25.30
CA TYR A 14 29.79 11.82 25.50
C TYR A 14 31.00 10.91 25.56
N TYR A 15 30.87 9.64 25.95
CA TYR A 15 32.03 8.79 26.26
C TYR A 15 32.92 8.45 25.04
N THR A 16 32.69 9.09 23.90
CA THR A 16 33.58 9.06 22.74
C THR A 16 34.35 10.35 22.46
N ASN A 17 34.11 11.50 23.12
CA ASN A 17 34.97 12.71 23.02
C ASN A 17 34.72 13.77 24.12
N GLU A 18 35.80 14.21 24.77
CA GLU A 18 35.88 14.93 26.05
C GLU A 18 35.43 16.44 26.10
N LYS A 19 34.28 16.92 25.58
CA LYS A 19 33.77 18.30 25.96
C LYS A 19 32.24 18.51 26.05
N THR A 20 31.68 18.82 27.26
CA THR A 20 30.22 18.80 27.61
C THR A 20 29.46 19.75 26.72
N LEU A 21 28.27 19.39 26.23
CA LEU A 21 27.42 20.31 25.44
C LEU A 21 27.34 21.70 26.11
N PHE A 22 27.30 21.73 27.44
CA PHE A 22 27.34 22.94 28.25
C PHE A 22 28.67 23.72 28.16
N SER A 23 29.84 23.09 28.35
CA SER A 23 31.16 23.74 28.19
C SER A 23 31.39 24.21 26.76
N MET A 24 30.89 23.44 25.82
CA MET A 24 30.89 23.76 24.42
C MET A 24 30.07 25.05 24.22
N VAL A 25 28.84 25.16 24.78
CA VAL A 25 27.89 26.29 24.53
C VAL A 25 28.44 27.58 25.08
N VAL A 26 29.11 27.48 26.22
CA VAL A 26 29.68 28.59 26.98
C VAL A 26 31.02 29.06 26.38
N GLU A 27 31.83 28.19 25.77
CA GLU A 27 33.17 28.53 25.25
C GLU A 27 33.18 29.08 23.82
N ASN A 28 32.06 29.06 23.10
CA ASN A 28 31.89 29.63 21.74
C ASN A 28 32.92 29.12 20.71
N GLN A 29 33.46 27.91 20.91
CA GLN A 29 34.33 27.20 19.96
C GLN A 29 33.59 25.99 19.41
N TYR A 30 32.95 26.16 18.26
CA TYR A 30 32.08 25.14 17.72
C TYR A 30 32.15 24.93 16.23
N ASP A 31 32.31 23.67 15.87
CA ASP A 31 31.87 23.15 14.59
C ASP A 31 30.36 22.85 14.70
N GLY A 32 29.53 23.66 14.05
CA GLY A 32 28.07 23.50 14.04
C GLY A 32 27.61 22.10 13.59
N ASN A 33 28.46 21.37 12.85
CA ASN A 33 28.16 20.00 12.43
C ASN A 33 28.15 18.99 13.60
N ALA A 34 29.00 19.21 14.61
CA ALA A 34 29.10 18.30 15.76
C ALA A 34 27.86 18.38 16.66
N ILE A 35 27.35 19.60 16.90
CA ILE A 35 26.12 19.82 17.67
C ILE A 35 24.93 19.19 16.95
N VAL A 36 24.78 19.43 15.64
CA VAL A 36 23.70 18.85 14.83
C VAL A 36 23.76 17.31 14.86
N ALA A 37 24.95 16.71 14.80
CA ALA A 37 25.12 15.26 14.89
C ALA A 37 24.71 14.68 16.25
N LEU A 38 24.93 15.42 17.34
CA LEU A 38 24.49 15.03 18.68
C LEU A 38 22.98 15.15 18.85
N LEU A 39 22.40 16.28 18.42
CA LEU A 39 20.94 16.51 18.46
C LEU A 39 20.17 15.49 17.61
N LYS A 40 20.80 14.93 16.56
CA LYS A 40 20.23 13.84 15.77
C LYS A 40 20.04 12.53 16.54
N LYS A 41 20.78 12.33 17.63
CA LYS A 41 20.73 11.12 18.47
C LYS A 41 19.85 11.27 19.71
N CYS A 42 19.42 12.49 20.03
CA CYS A 42 18.54 12.77 21.15
C CYS A 42 17.09 12.41 20.80
N ASP A 43 16.35 11.92 21.79
CA ASP A 43 14.91 11.72 21.70
C ASP A 43 14.14 13.04 21.88
N LYS A 44 12.86 13.03 21.47
CA LYS A 44 12.01 14.24 21.41
C LYS A 44 11.89 14.93 22.76
N ASN A 45 11.80 14.16 23.85
CA ASN A 45 11.69 14.69 25.20
C ASN A 45 13.00 15.36 25.65
N THR A 46 14.15 14.79 25.30
CA THR A 46 15.44 15.43 25.58
C THR A 46 15.58 16.75 24.81
N ILE A 47 15.16 16.81 23.55
CA ILE A 47 15.15 18.06 22.78
C ILE A 47 14.21 19.10 23.42
N PHE A 48 13.00 18.70 23.83
CA PHE A 48 12.04 19.57 24.50
C PHE A 48 12.59 20.15 25.81
N ASN A 49 13.18 19.29 26.65
CA ASN A 49 13.81 19.71 27.92
C ASN A 49 14.99 20.67 27.68
N LEU A 50 15.76 20.49 26.61
CA LEU A 50 16.84 21.41 26.23
C LEU A 50 16.27 22.77 25.79
N ILE A 51 15.15 22.79 25.06
CA ILE A 51 14.47 24.04 24.67
C ILE A 51 13.96 24.80 25.91
N GLU A 52 13.40 24.12 26.90
CA GLU A 52 12.94 24.78 28.13
C GLU A 52 14.09 25.27 29.02
N TYR A 53 15.27 24.64 28.93
CA TYR A 53 16.43 24.97 29.74
C TYR A 53 17.20 26.20 29.23
N PHE A 54 17.32 26.38 27.92
CA PHE A 54 18.07 27.50 27.33
C PHE A 54 17.17 28.72 27.08
N ASP A 55 17.63 29.90 27.46
CA ASP A 55 16.96 31.17 27.17
C ASP A 55 16.66 31.32 25.66
N GLU A 56 15.58 32.01 25.30
CA GLU A 56 15.16 32.20 23.90
C GLU A 56 16.24 32.85 23.02
N ASN A 57 17.12 33.65 23.61
CA ASN A 57 18.21 34.35 22.94
C ASN A 57 19.50 33.51 22.84
N ALA A 58 19.51 32.29 23.36
CA ALA A 58 20.67 31.41 23.29
C ALA A 58 20.94 31.00 21.83
N PRO A 59 22.21 30.99 21.37
CA PRO A 59 22.55 30.64 19.99
C PRO A 59 22.07 29.25 19.52
N ILE A 60 21.84 28.31 20.46
CA ILE A 60 21.43 26.94 20.18
C ILE A 60 19.91 26.77 20.03
N GLN A 61 19.11 27.75 20.43
CA GLN A 61 17.64 27.65 20.41
C GLN A 61 17.07 27.41 19.01
N SER A 62 17.60 28.09 18.00
CA SER A 62 17.19 27.90 16.61
C SER A 62 17.46 26.47 16.13
N LEU A 63 18.60 25.88 16.52
CA LEU A 63 18.93 24.49 16.18
C LEU A 63 18.00 23.49 16.89
N LEU A 64 17.67 23.72 18.15
CA LEU A 64 16.77 22.86 18.92
C LEU A 64 15.34 22.89 18.39
N LYS A 65 14.82 24.09 18.07
CA LYS A 65 13.49 24.27 17.47
C LYS A 65 13.42 23.61 16.08
N ASN A 66 14.41 23.85 15.23
CA ASN A 66 14.50 23.19 13.92
C ASN A 66 14.56 21.66 14.06
N ARG A 67 15.30 21.14 15.05
CA ARG A 67 15.37 19.70 15.30
C ARG A 67 14.04 19.12 15.77
N LEU A 68 13.32 19.82 16.64
CA LEU A 68 11.99 19.42 17.08
C LEU A 68 10.99 19.40 15.90
N GLU A 69 11.06 20.39 15.02
CA GLU A 69 10.27 20.45 13.77
C GLU A 69 10.63 19.30 12.82
N GLU A 70 11.92 19.02 12.59
CA GLU A 70 12.38 17.87 11.80
C GLU A 70 11.83 16.54 12.34
N MET A 71 11.86 16.36 13.67
CA MET A 71 11.36 15.13 14.31
C MET A 71 9.84 14.97 14.18
N ASN A 72 9.08 16.08 14.21
CA ASN A 72 7.64 16.05 13.95
C ASN A 72 7.34 15.66 12.50
N ILE A 73 8.13 16.16 11.54
CA ILE A 73 8.00 15.79 10.12
C ILE A 73 8.36 14.31 9.89
N ASP A 74 9.39 13.79 10.57
CA ASP A 74 9.79 12.38 10.49
C ASP A 74 8.72 11.43 11.06
N GLU A 75 8.03 11.83 12.14
CA GLU A 75 6.87 11.11 12.69
C GLU A 75 5.70 11.09 11.71
N GLU A 76 5.30 12.24 11.15
CA GLU A 76 4.23 12.32 10.12
C GLU A 76 4.56 11.52 8.85
N GLN A 77 5.84 11.48 8.45
CA GLN A 77 6.28 10.70 7.30
C GLN A 77 6.37 9.19 7.57
N SER A 78 6.46 8.76 8.83
CA SER A 78 6.49 7.34 9.18
C SER A 78 5.17 6.66 8.78
N ASP A 79 4.05 7.32 9.06
CA ASP A 79 2.71 6.83 8.73
C ASP A 79 2.52 6.70 7.21
N ILE A 80 2.98 7.70 6.46
CA ILE A 80 2.95 7.67 4.98
C ILE A 80 3.87 6.55 4.45
N LYS A 81 5.06 6.37 5.02
CA LYS A 81 5.98 5.30 4.64
C LYS A 81 5.43 3.92 4.98
N GLU A 82 4.63 3.76 6.03
CA GLU A 82 3.96 2.51 6.36
C GLU A 82 2.81 2.20 5.40
N VAL A 83 1.98 3.20 5.07
CA VAL A 83 0.93 3.07 4.04
C VAL A 83 1.54 2.71 2.68
N VAL A 84 2.64 3.36 2.30
CA VAL A 84 3.36 3.08 1.04
C VAL A 84 4.10 1.73 1.07
N ARG A 85 4.58 1.28 2.25
CA ARG A 85 5.16 -0.07 2.39
C ARG A 85 4.09 -1.15 2.34
N SER A 86 2.92 -0.90 2.90
CA SER A 86 1.76 -1.81 2.85
C SER A 86 1.20 -1.93 1.43
N SER A 87 1.23 -0.87 0.63
CA SER A 87 0.90 -0.94 -0.79
C SER A 87 1.98 -1.65 -1.63
N LYS A 88 3.27 -1.56 -1.25
CA LYS A 88 4.37 -2.27 -1.91
C LYS A 88 4.54 -3.75 -1.48
N LYS A 89 4.01 -4.16 -0.32
CA LYS A 89 4.18 -5.53 0.22
C LYS A 89 3.17 -6.55 -0.28
N CYS A 90 2.18 -6.17 -1.08
CA CYS A 90 1.15 -7.10 -1.57
C CYS A 90 1.08 -7.17 -3.09
N ASN A 91 2.22 -7.24 -3.79
CA ASN A 91 2.22 -7.74 -5.16
C ASN A 91 2.11 -9.28 -5.15
N LYS A 92 0.98 -9.79 -4.62
CA LYS A 92 0.57 -11.17 -4.93
C LYS A 92 0.43 -11.23 -6.45
N SER A 93 0.94 -12.29 -7.07
CA SER A 93 0.72 -12.47 -8.50
C SER A 93 -0.79 -12.48 -8.78
N PHE A 94 -1.24 -11.98 -9.92
CA PHE A 94 -2.66 -12.02 -10.32
C PHE A 94 -3.24 -13.43 -10.14
N TYR A 95 -2.46 -14.48 -10.41
CA TYR A 95 -2.88 -15.85 -10.14
C TYR A 95 -3.15 -16.13 -8.64
N GLN A 96 -2.30 -15.67 -7.73
CA GLN A 96 -2.55 -15.80 -6.29
C GLN A 96 -3.81 -15.03 -5.85
N TYR A 97 -4.03 -13.84 -6.40
CA TYR A 97 -5.25 -13.07 -6.17
C TYR A 97 -6.49 -13.82 -6.68
N LEU A 98 -6.44 -14.34 -7.91
CA LEU A 98 -7.48 -15.14 -8.54
C LEU A 98 -7.84 -16.38 -7.70
N VAL A 99 -6.85 -17.16 -7.25
CA VAL A 99 -7.09 -18.36 -6.43
C VAL A 99 -7.80 -18.01 -5.12
N ASN A 100 -7.41 -16.92 -4.45
CA ASN A 100 -8.09 -16.49 -3.23
C ASN A 100 -9.57 -16.17 -3.49
N ILE A 101 -9.88 -15.47 -4.58
CA ILE A 101 -11.26 -15.13 -4.93
C ILE A 101 -12.06 -16.38 -5.30
N ILE A 102 -11.48 -17.30 -6.07
CA ILE A 102 -12.11 -18.60 -6.42
C ILE A 102 -12.53 -19.33 -5.14
N SER A 103 -11.64 -19.43 -4.15
CA SER A 103 -11.95 -20.06 -2.87
C SER A 103 -13.01 -19.29 -2.08
N CYS A 104 -12.94 -17.95 -2.04
CA CYS A 104 -13.96 -17.12 -1.38
C CYS A 104 -15.36 -17.23 -2.02
N LYS A 105 -15.44 -17.49 -3.33
CA LYS A 105 -16.70 -17.72 -4.05
C LYS A 105 -17.21 -19.16 -3.94
N GLY A 106 -16.54 -20.02 -3.17
CA GLY A 106 -17.02 -21.35 -2.82
C GLY A 106 -16.65 -22.46 -3.80
N PHE A 107 -15.65 -22.25 -4.65
CA PHE A 107 -15.12 -23.32 -5.50
C PHE A 107 -14.06 -24.13 -4.76
N ASP A 108 -14.25 -25.46 -4.69
CA ASP A 108 -13.35 -26.38 -3.97
C ASP A 108 -11.99 -26.58 -4.66
N SER A 109 -11.89 -26.27 -5.96
CA SER A 109 -10.66 -26.43 -6.74
C SER A 109 -10.62 -25.55 -7.99
N ASP A 110 -9.41 -25.26 -8.49
CA ASP A 110 -9.18 -24.63 -9.79
C ASP A 110 -9.95 -25.34 -10.92
N SER A 111 -10.03 -26.68 -10.86
CA SER A 111 -10.76 -27.49 -11.83
C SER A 111 -12.27 -27.34 -11.79
N ALA A 112 -12.84 -27.21 -10.59
CA ALA A 112 -14.27 -26.92 -10.47
C ALA A 112 -14.57 -25.57 -11.15
N PHE A 113 -13.72 -24.57 -10.93
CA PHE A 113 -13.91 -23.24 -11.50
C PHE A 113 -13.72 -23.19 -13.02
N TYR A 114 -12.60 -23.66 -13.58
CA TYR A 114 -12.40 -23.55 -15.03
C TYR A 114 -13.43 -24.38 -15.81
N ASN A 115 -13.93 -25.50 -15.26
CA ASN A 115 -15.03 -26.26 -15.86
C ASN A 115 -16.35 -25.48 -15.79
N HIS A 116 -16.63 -24.83 -14.66
CA HIS A 116 -17.85 -24.02 -14.49
C HIS A 116 -17.97 -22.92 -15.54
N ILE A 117 -16.87 -22.25 -15.87
CA ILE A 117 -16.84 -21.19 -16.89
C ILE A 117 -16.55 -21.71 -18.31
N SER A 118 -16.54 -23.03 -18.50
CA SER A 118 -16.20 -23.68 -19.79
C SER A 118 -14.85 -23.27 -20.38
N MET A 119 -13.88 -22.97 -19.51
CA MET A 119 -12.51 -22.62 -19.88
C MET A 119 -11.63 -23.86 -19.94
N SER A 120 -10.78 -23.93 -20.97
CA SER A 120 -9.82 -25.04 -21.09
C SER A 120 -8.79 -25.03 -19.94
N ARG A 121 -8.44 -26.23 -19.47
CA ARG A 121 -7.34 -26.42 -18.50
C ARG A 121 -6.02 -25.81 -19.00
N GLN A 122 -5.78 -25.80 -20.31
CA GLN A 122 -4.55 -25.24 -20.89
C GLN A 122 -4.51 -23.71 -20.74
N THR A 123 -5.64 -23.04 -20.99
CA THR A 123 -5.78 -21.59 -20.78
C THR A 123 -5.53 -21.23 -19.32
N PHE A 124 -6.16 -21.97 -18.39
CA PHE A 124 -5.98 -21.73 -16.97
C PHE A 124 -4.54 -21.99 -16.51
N ALA A 125 -3.91 -23.08 -17.00
CA ALA A 125 -2.52 -23.38 -16.72
C ALA A 125 -1.55 -22.32 -17.25
N LYS A 126 -1.87 -21.67 -18.38
CA LYS A 126 -1.09 -20.56 -18.91
C LYS A 126 -1.12 -19.36 -17.96
N ILE A 127 -2.30 -19.00 -17.44
CA ILE A 127 -2.46 -17.91 -16.45
C ILE A 127 -1.60 -18.21 -15.21
N ARG A 128 -1.65 -19.44 -14.70
CA ARG A 128 -0.82 -19.88 -13.56
C ARG A 128 0.68 -19.73 -13.81
N LYS A 129 1.16 -20.08 -15.02
CA LYS A 129 2.59 -20.06 -15.35
C LYS A 129 3.12 -18.67 -15.67
N THR A 130 2.36 -17.88 -16.43
CA THR A 130 2.84 -16.61 -16.99
C THR A 130 2.31 -15.39 -16.25
N ASN A 131 1.35 -15.58 -15.34
CA ASN A 131 0.65 -14.50 -14.65
C ASN A 131 -0.01 -13.49 -15.61
N TYR A 132 -0.29 -13.93 -16.84
CA TYR A 132 -0.88 -13.12 -17.90
C TYR A 132 -2.26 -13.69 -18.25
N ILE A 133 -3.24 -12.80 -18.35
CA ILE A 133 -4.62 -13.11 -18.73
C ILE A 133 -5.05 -12.15 -19.83
N SER A 134 -5.76 -12.66 -20.84
CA SER A 134 -6.35 -11.79 -21.86
C SER A 134 -7.56 -11.05 -21.28
N ARG A 135 -7.91 -9.90 -21.86
CA ARG A 135 -9.10 -9.15 -21.46
C ARG A 135 -10.38 -9.99 -21.48
N ASN A 136 -10.59 -10.79 -22.55
CA ASN A 136 -11.79 -11.63 -22.66
C ASN A 136 -11.85 -12.67 -21.54
N HIS A 137 -10.73 -13.33 -21.22
CA HIS A 137 -10.69 -14.30 -20.12
C HIS A 137 -10.87 -13.63 -18.76
N ALA A 138 -10.33 -12.42 -18.55
CA ALA A 138 -10.54 -11.67 -17.31
C ALA A 138 -12.02 -11.32 -17.13
N LEU A 139 -12.68 -10.85 -18.19
CA LEU A 139 -14.11 -10.55 -18.18
C LEU A 139 -14.96 -11.81 -17.94
N LEU A 140 -14.65 -12.92 -18.63
CA LEU A 140 -15.31 -14.21 -18.42
C LEU A 140 -15.15 -14.70 -16.98
N MET A 141 -13.95 -14.59 -16.40
CA MET A 141 -13.72 -14.97 -15.01
C MET A 141 -14.48 -14.07 -14.03
N ALA A 142 -14.51 -12.76 -14.25
CA ALA A 142 -15.26 -11.84 -13.39
C ALA A 142 -16.76 -12.14 -13.38
N VAL A 143 -17.32 -12.47 -14.55
CA VAL A 143 -18.72 -12.88 -14.70
C VAL A 143 -18.94 -14.27 -14.10
N GLY A 144 -18.07 -15.23 -14.37
CA GLY A 144 -18.18 -16.61 -13.88
C GLY A 144 -17.95 -16.78 -12.37
N LEU A 145 -17.28 -15.82 -11.73
CA LEU A 145 -17.19 -15.71 -10.27
C LEU A 145 -18.39 -14.96 -9.66
N GLU A 146 -19.33 -14.50 -10.50
CA GLU A 146 -20.51 -13.74 -10.10
C GLU A 146 -20.13 -12.56 -9.18
N LEU A 147 -19.10 -11.80 -9.59
CA LEU A 147 -18.60 -10.65 -8.86
C LEU A 147 -19.61 -9.50 -8.86
N THR A 148 -19.70 -8.77 -7.75
CA THR A 148 -20.41 -7.48 -7.78
C THR A 148 -19.68 -6.50 -8.70
N TYR A 149 -20.36 -5.43 -9.13
CA TYR A 149 -19.72 -4.43 -10.00
C TYR A 149 -18.40 -3.89 -9.42
N LEU A 150 -18.34 -3.61 -8.10
CA LEU A 150 -17.11 -3.10 -7.46
C LEU A 150 -16.02 -4.17 -7.41
N GLU A 151 -16.36 -5.40 -7.02
CA GLU A 151 -15.42 -6.54 -7.03
C GLU A 151 -14.87 -6.78 -8.44
N ALA A 152 -15.71 -6.64 -9.48
CA ALA A 152 -15.31 -6.83 -10.86
C ALA A 152 -14.39 -5.70 -11.35
N VAL A 153 -14.57 -4.46 -10.90
CA VAL A 153 -13.65 -3.34 -11.19
C VAL A 153 -12.28 -3.66 -10.60
N ASP A 154 -12.21 -3.99 -9.31
CA ASP A 154 -10.97 -4.34 -8.64
C ASP A 154 -10.30 -5.55 -9.30
N PHE A 155 -11.08 -6.56 -9.68
CA PHE A 155 -10.59 -7.74 -10.39
C PHE A 155 -9.98 -7.41 -11.75
N MET A 156 -10.66 -6.59 -12.54
CA MET A 156 -10.17 -6.16 -13.85
C MET A 156 -8.89 -5.32 -13.69
N GLU A 157 -8.82 -4.44 -12.70
CA GLU A 157 -7.63 -3.62 -12.43
C GLU A 157 -6.42 -4.47 -12.03
N ASN A 158 -6.63 -5.49 -11.18
CA ASN A 158 -5.59 -6.47 -10.84
C ASN A 158 -5.13 -7.29 -12.07
N ALA A 159 -6.00 -7.47 -13.06
CA ALA A 159 -5.66 -8.09 -14.35
C ALA A 159 -4.99 -7.12 -15.35
N GLY A 160 -4.85 -5.83 -15.00
CA GLY A 160 -4.27 -4.80 -15.86
C GLY A 160 -5.26 -4.16 -16.84
N TYR A 161 -6.56 -4.22 -16.56
CA TYR A 161 -7.62 -3.72 -17.43
C TYR A 161 -8.62 -2.82 -16.68
N ALA A 162 -9.26 -1.91 -17.41
CA ALA A 162 -10.46 -1.20 -16.96
C ALA A 162 -11.62 -1.53 -17.90
N PHE A 163 -12.85 -1.40 -17.40
CA PHE A 163 -14.06 -1.55 -18.21
C PHE A 163 -14.13 -0.50 -19.32
N ARG A 164 -14.44 -0.94 -20.53
CA ARG A 164 -14.57 -0.11 -21.73
C ARG A 164 -15.99 0.43 -21.84
N LYS A 165 -16.16 1.74 -21.62
CA LYS A 165 -17.45 2.42 -21.76
C LYS A 165 -17.97 2.50 -23.21
N THR A 166 -17.09 2.35 -24.19
CA THR A 166 -17.44 2.39 -25.62
C THR A 166 -17.76 1.01 -26.19
N ASP A 167 -17.54 -0.05 -25.42
CA ASP A 167 -17.84 -1.43 -25.81
C ASP A 167 -19.27 -1.73 -25.33
N SER A 168 -20.18 -1.99 -26.27
CA SER A 168 -21.59 -2.26 -25.99
C SER A 168 -21.76 -3.51 -25.12
N ARG A 169 -20.95 -4.55 -25.37
CA ARG A 169 -20.93 -5.78 -24.57
C ARG A 169 -20.53 -5.51 -23.12
N GLU A 170 -19.43 -4.81 -22.89
CA GLU A 170 -19.00 -4.46 -21.51
C GLU A 170 -19.98 -3.49 -20.83
N THR A 171 -20.64 -2.62 -21.60
CA THR A 171 -21.70 -1.73 -21.09
C THR A 171 -22.91 -2.53 -20.60
N ILE A 172 -23.36 -3.52 -21.36
CA ILE A 172 -24.44 -4.43 -20.95
C ILE A 172 -24.04 -5.20 -19.70
N ILE A 173 -22.85 -5.80 -19.66
CA ILE A 173 -22.37 -6.58 -18.51
C ILE A 173 -22.33 -5.71 -17.25
N THR A 174 -21.73 -4.53 -17.32
CA THR A 174 -21.62 -3.63 -16.15
C THR A 174 -22.98 -3.06 -15.73
N TYR A 175 -23.92 -2.88 -16.66
CA TYR A 175 -25.29 -2.52 -16.32
C TYR A 175 -25.98 -3.64 -15.55
N VAL A 176 -25.85 -4.89 -16.00
CA VAL A 176 -26.43 -6.06 -15.33
C VAL A 176 -25.84 -6.24 -13.93
N MET A 177 -24.50 -6.18 -13.80
CA MET A 177 -23.80 -6.30 -12.53
C MET A 177 -24.24 -5.27 -11.47
N ARG A 178 -24.64 -4.06 -11.89
CA ARG A 178 -25.07 -2.99 -10.98
C ARG A 178 -26.53 -3.12 -10.54
N ASN A 179 -27.39 -3.62 -11.41
CA ASN A 179 -28.83 -3.49 -11.25
C ASN A 179 -29.53 -4.80 -10.84
N ARG A 180 -28.87 -5.95 -10.96
CA ARG A 180 -29.47 -7.24 -10.60
C ARG A 180 -28.43 -8.29 -10.21
N LYS A 181 -28.90 -9.30 -9.48
CA LYS A 181 -28.16 -10.57 -9.37
C LYS A 181 -28.13 -11.25 -10.74
N TYR A 182 -27.04 -11.95 -11.01
CA TYR A 182 -26.83 -12.63 -12.26
C TYR A 182 -26.01 -13.89 -12.02
N THR A 183 -26.17 -14.86 -12.91
CA THR A 183 -25.25 -15.98 -13.10
C THR A 183 -24.56 -15.87 -14.46
N LEU A 184 -23.48 -16.61 -14.67
CA LEU A 184 -22.83 -16.69 -15.98
C LEU A 184 -23.83 -17.00 -17.10
N TYR A 185 -24.72 -17.98 -16.88
CA TYR A 185 -25.73 -18.37 -17.85
C TYR A 185 -26.71 -17.22 -18.15
N SER A 186 -27.25 -16.56 -17.12
CA SER A 186 -28.15 -15.42 -17.34
C SER A 186 -27.47 -14.28 -18.12
N MET A 187 -26.18 -14.03 -17.84
CA MET A 187 -25.40 -13.01 -18.56
C MET A 187 -25.25 -13.38 -20.04
N GLU A 188 -24.95 -14.65 -20.34
CA GLU A 188 -24.88 -15.16 -21.72
C GLU A 188 -26.21 -15.01 -22.46
N GLU A 189 -27.34 -15.35 -21.82
CA GLU A 189 -28.66 -15.17 -22.42
C GLU A 189 -28.94 -13.71 -22.78
N ILE A 190 -28.56 -12.78 -21.89
CA ILE A 190 -28.72 -11.35 -22.12
C ILE A 190 -27.84 -10.91 -23.29
N LEU A 191 -26.56 -11.30 -23.30
CA LEU A 191 -25.66 -10.94 -24.40
C LEU A 191 -26.19 -11.47 -25.74
N PHE A 192 -26.66 -12.71 -25.76
CA PHE A 192 -27.27 -13.32 -26.94
C PHE A 192 -28.51 -12.55 -27.42
N ALA A 193 -29.40 -12.17 -26.50
CA ALA A 193 -30.62 -11.42 -26.84
C ALA A 193 -30.33 -10.04 -27.46
N PHE A 194 -29.19 -9.43 -27.11
CA PHE A 194 -28.72 -8.17 -27.68
C PHE A 194 -27.82 -8.34 -28.92
N GLY A 195 -27.60 -9.58 -29.38
CA GLY A 195 -26.74 -9.87 -30.53
C GLY A 195 -25.25 -9.64 -30.27
N GLU A 196 -24.85 -9.57 -29.00
CA GLU A 196 -23.45 -9.38 -28.60
C GLU A 196 -22.66 -10.69 -28.63
N LYS A 197 -21.34 -10.57 -28.74
CA LYS A 197 -20.45 -11.75 -28.70
C LYS A 197 -20.49 -12.41 -27.32
N SER A 198 -20.61 -13.74 -27.30
CA SER A 198 -20.52 -14.58 -26.08
C SER A 198 -19.21 -14.36 -25.30
N LEU A 199 -19.26 -14.55 -23.97
CA LEU A 199 -18.07 -14.57 -23.11
C LEU A 199 -17.37 -15.92 -23.17
N ILE A 200 -18.13 -17.00 -23.30
CA ILE A 200 -17.61 -18.35 -23.45
C ILE A 200 -17.12 -18.53 -24.90
N GLU A 201 -15.83 -18.81 -25.06
CA GLU A 201 -15.28 -19.15 -26.38
C GLU A 201 -15.64 -20.61 -26.68
N ASN A 202 -16.57 -20.83 -27.62
CA ASN A 202 -16.81 -22.16 -28.19
C ASN A 202 -15.57 -22.57 -28.99
N ASN A 203 -14.77 -23.50 -28.44
CA ASN A 203 -13.69 -24.17 -29.17
C ASN A 203 -14.24 -25.14 -30.21
#